data_AF-A0A8X6UYC7-F1
#
_entry.id   AF-A0A8X6UYC7-F1
#
_cell.length_a   1.000
_cell.length_b   1.000
_cell.length_c   1.000
_cell.angle_alpha   90.00
_cell.angle_beta   90.00
_cell.angle_gamma   90.00
#
_symmetry.space_group_name_H-M   'P 1'
#
loop_
_entity.id
_entity.type
_entity.pdbx_description
1 polymer ?
#
loop_
_entity_poly.entity_id
_entity_poly.type
_entity_poly.pdbx_seq_one_letter_code
_entity_poly.pdbx_strand_id
1 'polypeptide(L)'
;MNYYNANNEDNINVKNNKGLDQISDSPEADLKRLFNPAMVVEDTIPRQTSEQWGDLTQLLDKFQTIFSQNKYDVGCINLEPQRIHLISDLPISLRPYRNSQQESKEIQTQIEELLKAGFIRPSHSPYAAPVTLAYKKG
;
A
#
# COMPACT_ATOMS: atom_id res chain seq x y z
N MET A 1 36.04 19.79 27.54
CA MET A 1 37.40 20.15 27.08
C MET A 1 38.33 18.99 27.43
N ASN A 2 39.16 18.58 26.46
CA ASN A 2 40.15 17.47 26.44
C ASN A 2 39.80 16.29 25.53
N TYR A 3 40.33 16.47 24.32
CA TYR A 3 40.79 15.55 23.30
C TYR A 3 41.24 14.16 23.76
N TYR A 4 40.90 13.16 22.94
CA TYR A 4 41.79 12.06 22.60
C TYR A 4 42.08 12.09 21.10
N ASN A 5 43.34 12.35 20.78
CA ASN A 5 44.00 11.96 19.54
C ASN A 5 44.56 10.55 19.74
N ALA A 6 44.42 9.68 18.74
CA ALA A 6 45.23 8.47 18.62
C ALA A 6 45.36 8.06 17.15
N ASN A 7 46.33 8.70 16.50
CA ASN A 7 47.35 8.17 15.59
C ASN A 7 47.17 6.80 14.90
N ASN A 8 47.70 6.81 13.66
CA ASN A 8 48.26 5.72 12.86
C ASN A 8 47.21 4.88 12.09
N GLU A 9 47.40 4.54 10.82
CA GLU A 9 48.62 4.37 10.03
C GLU A 9 48.25 4.32 8.52
N ASP A 10 49.27 4.31 7.68
CA ASP A 10 49.26 3.82 6.28
C ASP A 10 48.86 4.75 5.13
N ASN A 11 49.91 5.38 4.58
CA ASN A 11 50.00 5.74 3.18
C ASN A 11 49.82 4.50 2.28
N ILE A 12 48.71 4.42 1.54
CA ILE A 12 48.67 3.69 0.27
C ILE A 12 48.21 4.61 -0.86
N ASN A 13 49.16 4.77 -1.77
CA ASN A 13 49.13 5.52 -3.01
C ASN A 13 48.09 4.97 -4.00
N VAL A 14 46.94 5.65 -4.14
CA VAL A 14 46.03 5.43 -5.27
C VAL A 14 46.35 6.46 -6.36
N LYS A 15 47.39 6.16 -7.15
CA LYS A 15 47.55 6.79 -8.46
C LYS A 15 46.36 6.41 -9.33
N ASN A 16 45.80 7.45 -9.95
CA ASN A 16 45.07 7.41 -11.21
C ASN A 16 43.68 6.76 -11.16
N ASN A 17 42.66 7.61 -11.05
CA ASN A 17 41.57 7.61 -12.02
C ASN A 17 41.12 9.06 -12.24
N LYS A 18 41.57 9.65 -13.35
CA LYS A 18 41.06 10.92 -13.86
C LYS A 18 39.59 10.73 -14.21
N GLY A 19 38.70 11.38 -13.49
CA GLY A 19 37.27 11.37 -13.79
C GLY A 19 36.36 12.05 -12.77
N LEU A 20 36.87 12.95 -11.92
CA LEU A 20 36.08 13.61 -10.87
C LEU A 20 35.98 15.14 -11.04
N ASP A 21 36.26 15.66 -12.23
CA ASP A 21 36.08 17.08 -12.50
C ASP A 21 34.79 17.29 -13.30
N GLN A 22 33.82 17.93 -12.62
CA GLN A 22 32.58 18.58 -13.08
C GLN A 22 31.26 18.00 -12.53
N ILE A 23 31.05 18.13 -11.21
CA ILE A 23 29.70 18.27 -10.64
C ILE A 23 29.37 19.77 -10.70
N SER A 24 28.34 20.15 -11.48
CA SER A 24 27.85 21.53 -11.51
C SER A 24 26.92 21.78 -10.34
N ASP A 25 27.01 22.93 -9.67
CA ASP A 25 26.21 23.33 -8.49
C ASP A 25 24.69 23.54 -8.78
N SER A 26 24.13 22.96 -9.84
CA SER A 26 22.71 23.05 -10.17
C SER A 26 22.01 21.72 -9.91
N PRO A 27 21.23 21.59 -8.82
CA PRO A 27 20.47 20.37 -8.52
C PRO A 27 19.50 19.99 -9.65
N GLU A 28 19.08 20.96 -10.45
CA GLU A 28 18.14 20.79 -11.55
C GLU A 28 18.79 20.15 -12.80
N ALA A 29 20.08 20.41 -13.03
CA ALA A 29 20.83 19.75 -14.09
C ALA A 29 21.06 18.26 -13.77
N ASP A 30 21.24 17.93 -12.48
CA ASP A 30 21.41 16.54 -12.02
C ASP A 30 20.10 15.75 -12.06
N LEU A 31 18.97 16.39 -11.71
CA LEU A 31 17.64 15.79 -11.85
C LEU A 31 17.28 15.52 -13.31
N LYS A 32 17.62 16.42 -14.25
CA LYS A 32 17.40 16.21 -15.68
C LYS A 32 18.31 15.13 -16.29
N ARG A 33 19.49 14.89 -15.73
CA ARG A 33 20.37 13.77 -16.15
C ARG A 33 19.89 12.42 -15.64
N LEU A 34 19.38 12.35 -14.41
CA LEU A 34 18.75 11.15 -13.85
C LEU A 34 17.47 10.77 -14.62
N PHE A 35 16.77 11.77 -15.18
CA PHE A 35 15.54 11.60 -15.95
C PHE A 35 15.78 11.88 -17.44
N ASN A 36 16.88 11.39 -18.01
CA ASN A 36 17.15 11.51 -19.43
C ASN A 36 16.45 10.35 -20.19
N PRO A 37 15.36 10.59 -20.94
CA PRO A 37 14.57 9.53 -21.57
C PRO A 37 15.30 8.85 -22.74
N ALA A 38 16.39 9.44 -23.24
CA ALA A 38 17.28 8.81 -24.22
C ALA A 38 18.23 7.78 -23.61
N MET A 39 18.32 7.72 -22.26
CA MET A 39 19.02 6.68 -21.52
C MET A 39 18.01 5.77 -20.82
N VAL A 40 16.96 5.36 -21.53
CA VAL A 40 16.36 4.07 -21.24
C VAL A 40 17.41 3.06 -21.71
N VAL A 41 18.13 2.47 -20.75
CA VAL A 41 18.89 1.25 -21.03
C VAL A 41 17.85 0.20 -21.35
N GLU A 42 17.50 0.10 -22.63
CA GLU A 42 16.54 -0.86 -23.19
C GLU A 42 16.96 -2.31 -22.83
N ASP A 43 18.21 -2.49 -22.42
CA ASP A 43 18.83 -3.76 -22.02
C ASP A 43 18.90 -4.01 -20.50
N THR A 44 18.36 -3.16 -19.62
CA THR A 44 18.41 -3.40 -18.15
C THR A 44 17.34 -4.36 -17.63
N ILE A 45 16.29 -4.62 -18.41
CA ILE A 45 15.37 -5.73 -18.13
C ILE A 45 15.79 -6.88 -19.04
N PRO A 46 16.38 -7.97 -18.51
CA PRO A 46 16.73 -9.11 -19.34
C PRO A 46 15.47 -9.59 -20.08
N ARG A 47 15.58 -9.72 -21.40
CA ARG A 47 14.49 -10.19 -22.26
C ARG A 47 14.00 -11.54 -21.71
N GLN A 48 12.79 -11.54 -21.15
CA GLN A 48 12.23 -12.75 -20.58
C GLN A 48 12.07 -13.79 -21.69
N THR A 49 12.59 -14.98 -21.45
CA THR A 49 12.52 -16.12 -22.37
C THR A 49 11.10 -16.70 -22.38
N SER A 50 10.70 -17.36 -23.46
CA SER A 50 9.37 -18.01 -23.55
C SER A 50 9.15 -19.04 -22.44
N GLU A 51 10.21 -19.69 -21.98
CA GLU A 51 10.20 -20.64 -20.87
C GLU A 51 9.85 -19.94 -19.55
N GLN A 52 10.45 -18.78 -19.26
CA GLN A 52 10.16 -17.99 -18.05
C GLN A 52 8.70 -17.50 -18.01
N TRP A 53 8.13 -17.11 -19.14
CA TRP A 53 6.70 -16.76 -19.22
C TRP A 53 5.80 -17.97 -18.99
N GLY A 54 6.23 -19.15 -19.43
CA GLY A 54 5.54 -20.42 -19.17
C GLY A 54 5.54 -20.77 -17.68
N ASP A 55 6.69 -20.65 -17.02
CA ASP A 55 6.83 -20.89 -15.58
C ASP A 55 6.02 -19.89 -14.74
N LEU A 56 6.05 -18.60 -15.14
CA LEU A 56 5.24 -17.58 -14.50
C LEU A 56 3.75 -17.87 -14.63
N THR A 57 3.31 -18.28 -15.83
CA THR A 57 1.89 -18.60 -16.07
C THR A 57 1.46 -19.79 -15.21
N GLN A 58 2.28 -20.85 -15.13
CA GLN A 58 2.01 -21.99 -14.24
C GLN A 58 1.94 -21.58 -12.77
N LEU A 59 2.80 -20.65 -12.34
CA LEU A 59 2.82 -20.16 -10.97
C LEU A 59 1.56 -19.35 -10.64
N LEU A 60 1.17 -18.44 -11.54
CA LEU A 60 -0.03 -17.62 -11.39
C LEU A 60 -1.30 -18.47 -11.40
N ASP A 61 -1.36 -19.48 -12.25
CA ASP A 61 -2.48 -20.44 -12.30
C ASP A 61 -2.55 -21.26 -10.99
N LYS A 62 -1.40 -21.80 -10.55
CA LYS A 62 -1.30 -22.57 -9.30
C LYS A 62 -1.79 -21.81 -8.07
N PHE A 63 -1.51 -20.51 -8.01
CA PHE A 63 -1.83 -19.66 -6.85
C PHE A 63 -2.93 -18.64 -7.14
N GLN A 64 -3.72 -18.84 -8.19
CA GLN A 64 -4.78 -17.93 -8.60
C GLN A 64 -5.74 -17.62 -7.43
N THR A 65 -6.03 -18.63 -6.60
CA THR A 65 -6.98 -18.55 -5.49
C THR A 65 -6.49 -17.71 -4.30
N ILE A 66 -5.19 -17.38 -4.23
CA ILE A 66 -4.64 -16.52 -3.17
C ILE A 66 -5.03 -15.06 -3.42
N PHE A 67 -5.21 -14.68 -4.68
CA PHE A 67 -5.57 -13.32 -5.05
C PHE A 67 -7.09 -13.14 -5.02
N SER A 68 -7.53 -12.06 -4.37
CA SER A 68 -8.91 -11.62 -4.39
C SER A 68 -9.38 -11.39 -5.83
N GLN A 69 -10.43 -12.09 -6.24
CA GLN A 69 -11.00 -11.98 -7.59
C GLN A 69 -11.89 -10.74 -7.74
N ASN A 70 -12.39 -10.19 -6.62
CA ASN A 70 -13.22 -8.98 -6.61
C ASN A 70 -13.20 -8.30 -5.22
N LYS A 71 -13.87 -7.14 -5.10
CA LYS A 71 -13.94 -6.34 -3.86
C LYS A 71 -14.52 -7.06 -2.63
N TYR A 72 -15.24 -8.16 -2.82
CA TYR A 72 -15.86 -8.96 -1.77
C TYR A 72 -15.19 -10.32 -1.57
N ASP A 73 -14.10 -10.61 -2.28
CA ASP A 73 -13.32 -11.83 -2.10
C ASP A 73 -12.26 -11.63 -1.03
N VAL A 74 -12.71 -11.60 0.23
CA VAL A 74 -11.85 -11.32 1.40
C VAL A 74 -11.44 -12.58 2.17
N GLY A 75 -11.94 -13.75 1.77
CA GLY A 75 -11.76 -15.02 2.48
C GLY A 75 -12.42 -15.06 3.87
N CYS A 76 -12.28 -16.19 4.56
CA CYS A 76 -12.71 -16.36 5.94
C CYS A 76 -11.64 -17.13 6.73
N ILE A 77 -11.37 -16.70 7.96
CA ILE A 77 -10.55 -17.48 8.89
C ILE A 77 -11.49 -18.29 9.80
N ASN A 78 -11.17 -19.57 10.00
CA ASN A 78 -11.93 -20.43 10.92
C ASN A 78 -11.35 -20.30 12.34
N LEU A 79 -11.62 -19.17 12.98
CA LEU A 79 -11.24 -18.90 14.37
C LEU A 79 -12.49 -18.74 15.24
N GLU A 80 -12.32 -18.97 16.53
CA GLU A 80 -13.34 -18.67 17.53
C GLU A 80 -13.73 -17.18 17.50
N PRO A 81 -15.01 -16.84 17.76
CA PRO A 81 -15.47 -15.44 17.77
C PRO A 81 -14.66 -14.56 18.70
N GLN A 82 -14.12 -13.46 18.17
CA GLN A 82 -13.38 -12.49 18.97
C GLN A 82 -14.31 -11.73 19.92
N ARG A 83 -13.99 -11.74 21.22
CA ARG A 83 -14.69 -10.92 22.23
C ARG A 83 -13.95 -9.60 22.45
N ILE A 84 -14.67 -8.49 22.35
CA ILE A 84 -14.15 -7.16 22.70
C ILE A 84 -14.47 -6.91 24.19
N HIS A 85 -13.44 -6.68 25.00
CA HIS A 85 -13.60 -6.35 26.41
C HIS A 85 -13.86 -4.85 26.57
N LEU A 86 -15.01 -4.49 27.14
CA LEU A 86 -15.40 -3.11 27.38
C LEU A 86 -14.88 -2.62 28.73
N ILE A 87 -14.64 -1.31 28.82
CA ILE A 87 -14.31 -0.62 30.09
C ILE A 87 -15.58 -0.34 30.90
N SER A 88 -16.73 -0.21 30.23
CA SER A 88 -18.04 0.06 30.83
C SER A 88 -19.15 -0.57 29.97
N ASP A 89 -20.22 -1.01 30.63
CA ASP A 89 -21.40 -1.61 29.99
C ASP A 89 -22.46 -0.58 29.60
N LEU A 90 -22.21 0.72 29.80
CA LEU A 90 -23.13 1.78 29.39
C LEU A 90 -23.11 1.94 27.85
N PRO A 91 -24.24 1.76 27.14
CA PRO A 91 -24.25 1.84 25.69
C PRO A 91 -24.18 3.28 25.18
N ILE A 92 -23.51 3.44 24.03
CA ILE A 92 -23.44 4.72 23.30
C ILE A 92 -24.28 4.59 22.03
N SER A 93 -25.30 5.43 21.90
CA SER A 93 -26.17 5.50 20.72
C SER A 93 -26.21 6.91 20.18
N LEU A 94 -25.57 7.13 19.04
CA LEU A 94 -25.51 8.40 18.34
C LEU A 94 -26.55 8.45 17.21
N ARG A 95 -27.09 9.65 16.95
CA ARG A 95 -28.05 9.86 15.86
C ARG A 95 -27.32 9.82 14.50
N PRO A 96 -27.95 9.26 13.44
CA PRO A 96 -27.42 9.36 12.08
C PRO A 96 -27.24 10.82 11.66
N TYR A 97 -26.20 11.08 10.84
CA TYR A 97 -26.03 12.40 10.24
C TYR A 97 -27.07 12.68 9.16
N ARG A 98 -27.30 13.97 8.91
CA ARG A 98 -28.16 14.40 7.81
C ARG A 98 -27.41 14.23 6.49
N ASN A 99 -27.97 13.42 5.61
CA ASN A 99 -27.45 13.18 4.28
C ASN A 99 -28.39 13.78 3.22
N SER A 100 -27.85 14.17 2.08
CA SER A 100 -28.64 14.47 0.89
C SER A 100 -29.34 13.20 0.36
N GLN A 101 -30.29 13.39 -0.55
CA GLN A 101 -30.98 12.24 -1.18
C GLN A 101 -30.02 11.36 -1.97
N GLN A 102 -29.03 11.95 -2.65
CA GLN A 102 -28.04 11.21 -3.43
C GLN A 102 -27.13 10.38 -2.53
N GLU A 103 -26.63 10.98 -1.44
CA GLU A 103 -25.79 10.28 -0.46
C GLU A 103 -26.55 9.15 0.22
N SER A 104 -27.82 9.36 0.57
CA SER A 104 -28.65 8.33 1.20
C SER A 104 -28.87 7.12 0.28
N LYS A 105 -29.04 7.36 -1.02
CA LYS A 105 -29.13 6.29 -2.02
C LYS A 105 -27.83 5.49 -2.12
N GLU A 106 -26.70 6.18 -2.19
CA GLU A 106 -25.39 5.52 -2.27
C GLU A 106 -25.10 4.68 -1.02
N ILE A 107 -25.37 5.21 0.17
CA ILE A 107 -25.26 4.48 1.43
C ILE A 107 -26.12 3.21 1.40
N GLN A 108 -27.37 3.34 0.94
CA GLN A 108 -28.29 2.20 0.86
C GLN A 108 -27.79 1.12 -0.11
N THR A 109 -27.29 1.51 -1.28
CA THR A 109 -26.69 0.59 -2.25
C THR A 109 -25.53 -0.18 -1.63
N GLN A 110 -24.59 0.51 -0.96
CA GLN A 110 -23.44 -0.15 -0.32
C GLN A 110 -23.87 -1.10 0.81
N ILE A 111 -24.87 -0.72 1.61
CA ILE A 111 -25.44 -1.59 2.65
C ILE A 111 -26.02 -2.87 2.02
N GLU A 112 -26.78 -2.76 0.94
CA GLU A 112 -27.36 -3.90 0.24
C GLU A 112 -26.30 -4.83 -0.35
N GLU A 113 -25.24 -4.27 -0.94
CA GLU A 113 -24.11 -5.05 -1.44
C GLU A 113 -23.40 -5.81 -0.30
N LEU A 114 -23.15 -5.15 0.85
CA LEU A 114 -22.51 -5.76 2.02
C LEU A 114 -23.39 -6.83 2.68
N LEU A 115 -24.71 -6.61 2.72
CA LEU A 115 -25.67 -7.61 3.19
C LEU A 115 -25.67 -8.84 2.26
N LYS A 116 -25.68 -8.63 0.95
CA LYS A 116 -25.62 -9.70 -0.05
C LYS A 116 -24.30 -10.48 0.02
N ALA A 117 -23.19 -9.80 0.31
CA ALA A 117 -21.89 -10.42 0.53
C ALA A 117 -21.78 -11.17 1.87
N GLY A 118 -22.73 -10.97 2.80
CA GLY A 118 -22.74 -11.62 4.11
C GLY A 118 -21.78 -11.01 5.14
N PHE A 119 -21.22 -9.83 4.87
CA PHE A 119 -20.29 -9.14 5.78
C PHE A 119 -20.99 -8.44 6.94
N ILE A 120 -22.23 -8.02 6.76
CA ILE A 120 -23.05 -7.38 7.79
C ILE A 120 -24.41 -8.07 7.91
N ARG A 121 -25.12 -7.80 9.00
CA ARG A 121 -26.48 -8.29 9.24
C ARG A 121 -27.31 -7.26 10.01
N PRO A 122 -28.66 -7.27 9.88
CA PRO A 122 -29.53 -6.50 10.75
C PRO A 122 -29.32 -6.87 12.23
N SER A 123 -29.41 -5.89 13.12
CA SER A 123 -29.33 -6.11 14.57
C SER A 123 -30.17 -5.08 15.32
N HIS A 124 -30.57 -5.43 16.55
CA HIS A 124 -31.25 -4.55 17.49
C HIS A 124 -30.30 -4.19 18.64
N SER A 125 -29.18 -3.56 18.30
CA SER A 125 -28.14 -3.19 19.27
C SER A 125 -28.53 -1.93 20.05
N PRO A 126 -28.24 -1.85 21.37
CA PRO A 126 -28.32 -0.59 22.10
C PRO A 126 -27.18 0.38 21.73
N TYR A 127 -26.17 -0.08 20.98
CA TYR A 127 -25.08 0.73 20.44
C TYR A 127 -25.39 1.17 19.01
N ALA A 128 -25.14 2.44 18.70
CA ALA A 128 -25.27 2.99 17.35
C ALA A 128 -24.25 4.09 17.09
N ALA A 129 -23.64 4.07 15.90
CA ALA A 129 -22.73 5.10 15.41
C ALA A 129 -23.22 5.61 14.03
N PRO A 130 -23.05 6.91 13.72
CA PRO A 130 -23.48 7.46 12.45
C PRO A 130 -22.56 6.99 11.30
N VAL A 131 -23.14 6.85 10.11
CA VAL A 131 -22.41 6.54 8.87
C VAL A 131 -22.13 7.81 8.09
N THR A 132 -20.95 7.89 7.50
CA THR A 132 -20.52 9.00 6.62
C THR A 132 -19.95 8.45 5.32
N LEU A 133 -20.22 9.12 4.21
CA LEU A 133 -19.57 8.81 2.93
C LEU A 133 -18.19 9.45 2.85
N ALA A 134 -17.22 8.68 2.38
CA ALA A 134 -15.87 9.15 2.11
C ALA A 134 -15.56 8.99 0.62
N TYR A 135 -15.48 10.11 -0.09
CA TYR A 135 -15.10 10.12 -1.50
C TYR A 135 -13.60 9.93 -1.66
N LYS A 136 -13.20 8.83 -2.30
CA LYS A 136 -11.80 8.57 -2.65
C LYS A 136 -11.50 9.13 -4.03
N LYS A 137 -10.32 9.75 -4.18
CA LYS A 137 -9.78 10.08 -5.49
C LYS A 137 -9.32 8.79 -6.17
N GLY A 138 -9.71 8.63 -7.44
CA GLY A 138 -9.17 7.59 -8.31
C GLY A 138 -7.77 7.93 -8.79
#